data_AF-X0C3Z5-F1
#
_entry.id   AF-X0C3Z5-F1
#
_cell.length_a   1.000
_cell.length_b   1.000
_cell.length_c   1.000
_cell.angle_alpha   90.00
_cell.angle_beta   90.00
_cell.angle_gamma   90.00
#
_symmetry.space_group_name_H-M   'P 1'
#
loop_
_entity.id
_entity.type
_entity.pdbx_description
1 polymer ?
#
loop_
_entity_poly.entity_id
_entity_poly.type
_entity_poly.pdbx_seq_one_letter_code
_entity_poly.pdbx_strand_id
1 'polypeptide(L)'
;MDYYDLGAYRRTVSTTSENAEIWFNRGLLWCYSFNHGEALRCFQRAVEYDVQCAMAYWGMAYAIGPNYNKPWIRYDQADFRETVSKAQAALALARAVQNTKPIEKALIEALSDRFPHGEATPEDFSKLDNAYLFECHKPTLAYRTGGSSQPEDIK
;
A
#
# COMPACT_ATOMS: atom_id res chain seq x y z
N MET A 1 -7.56 -24.52 -11.53
CA MET A 1 -6.14 -24.58 -11.13
C MET A 1 -6.07 -24.03 -9.73
N ASP A 2 -5.61 -24.85 -8.79
CA ASP A 2 -5.40 -24.42 -7.42
C ASP A 2 -4.19 -23.48 -7.39
N TYR A 3 -4.38 -22.30 -6.81
CA TYR A 3 -3.30 -21.32 -6.63
C TYR A 3 -2.46 -21.72 -5.42
N TYR A 4 -1.30 -21.07 -5.22
CA TYR A 4 -0.46 -21.29 -4.04
C TYR A 4 -1.24 -21.09 -2.73
N ASP A 5 -1.03 -21.99 -1.76
CA ASP A 5 -1.43 -21.77 -0.37
C ASP A 5 -0.43 -20.83 0.30
N LEU A 6 -0.88 -19.60 0.55
CA LEU A 6 -0.10 -18.52 1.16
C LEU A 6 -0.48 -18.32 2.64
N GLY A 7 -1.28 -19.22 3.21
CA GLY A 7 -1.82 -19.12 4.56
C GLY A 7 -3.14 -18.36 4.66
N ALA A 8 -3.62 -18.23 5.91
CA ALA A 8 -4.99 -17.83 6.22
C ALA A 8 -5.18 -16.33 6.50
N TYR A 9 -4.11 -15.53 6.59
CA TYR A 9 -4.26 -14.10 6.87
C TYR A 9 -5.05 -13.41 5.75
N ARG A 10 -6.04 -12.60 6.15
CA ARG A 10 -6.87 -11.81 5.24
C ARG A 10 -7.12 -10.42 5.84
N ARG A 11 -7.26 -9.44 4.96
CA ARG A 11 -7.74 -8.10 5.23
C ARG A 11 -8.94 -7.84 4.32
N THR A 12 -10.09 -7.56 4.92
CA THR A 12 -11.27 -7.10 4.19
C THR A 12 -11.01 -5.72 3.60
N VAL A 13 -11.42 -5.53 2.35
CA VAL A 13 -11.30 -4.25 1.62
C VAL A 13 -12.64 -3.86 1.03
N SER A 14 -12.82 -2.58 0.69
CA SER A 14 -14.02 -2.13 -0.01
C SER A 14 -13.98 -2.60 -1.46
N THR A 15 -14.71 -3.67 -1.72
CA THR A 15 -14.93 -4.28 -3.03
C THR A 15 -16.28 -4.99 -3.00
N THR A 16 -16.93 -5.09 -4.15
CA THR A 16 -18.12 -5.95 -4.30
C THR A 16 -17.78 -7.31 -4.92
N SER A 17 -16.56 -7.45 -5.42
CA SER A 17 -16.05 -8.66 -6.05
C SER A 17 -15.24 -9.49 -5.06
N GLU A 18 -15.74 -10.70 -4.78
CA GLU A 18 -15.02 -11.70 -3.97
C GLU A 18 -13.67 -12.05 -4.60
N ASN A 19 -13.61 -12.13 -5.94
CA ASN A 19 -12.36 -12.37 -6.65
C ASN A 19 -11.36 -11.23 -6.45
N ALA A 20 -11.81 -9.97 -6.47
CA ALA A 20 -10.91 -8.85 -6.19
C ALA A 20 -10.36 -8.90 -4.76
N GLU A 21 -11.18 -9.27 -3.77
CA GLU A 21 -10.72 -9.47 -2.39
C GLU A 21 -9.69 -10.60 -2.28
N ILE A 22 -9.92 -11.73 -2.95
CA ILE A 22 -8.99 -12.87 -2.99
C ILE A 22 -7.64 -12.43 -3.58
N TRP A 23 -7.65 -11.76 -4.73
CA TRP A 23 -6.42 -11.33 -5.41
C TRP A 23 -5.70 -10.22 -4.66
N PHE A 24 -6.41 -9.29 -4.04
CA PHE A 24 -5.83 -8.30 -3.13
C PHE A 24 -5.09 -8.97 -1.98
N ASN A 25 -5.74 -9.95 -1.32
CA ASN A 25 -5.13 -10.65 -0.19
C ASN A 25 -3.92 -11.49 -0.58
N ARG A 26 -3.95 -12.13 -1.76
CA ARG A 26 -2.76 -12.80 -2.32
C ARG A 26 -1.61 -11.83 -2.55
N GLY A 27 -1.90 -10.65 -3.10
CA GLY A 27 -0.90 -9.60 -3.30
C GLY A 27 -0.26 -9.16 -1.99
N LEU A 28 -1.07 -8.97 -0.95
CA LEU A 28 -0.59 -8.59 0.38
C LEU A 28 0.31 -9.65 1.00
N LEU A 29 -0.05 -10.93 0.88
CA LEU A 29 0.76 -12.05 1.36
C LEU A 29 2.09 -12.18 0.59
N TRP A 30 2.09 -11.93 -0.71
CA TRP A 30 3.33 -11.89 -1.49
C TRP A 30 4.23 -10.72 -1.11
N CYS A 31 3.68 -9.55 -0.79
CA CYS A 31 4.47 -8.46 -0.19
C CYS A 31 5.10 -8.89 1.13
N TYR A 32 4.35 -9.56 2.01
CA TYR A 32 4.89 -10.06 3.29
C TYR A 32 5.92 -11.18 3.11
N SER A 33 5.89 -11.86 1.97
CA SER A 33 6.87 -12.87 1.56
C SER A 33 8.00 -12.29 0.70
N PHE A 34 8.11 -10.96 0.62
CA PHE A 34 9.13 -10.22 -0.13
C PHE A 34 9.15 -10.47 -1.66
N ASN A 35 8.06 -11.00 -2.22
CA ASN A 35 7.89 -11.17 -3.66
C ASN A 35 7.03 -10.04 -4.26
N HIS A 36 7.65 -8.88 -4.45
CA HIS A 36 6.99 -7.67 -4.93
C HIS A 36 6.47 -7.79 -6.38
N GLY A 37 7.17 -8.55 -7.23
CA GLY A 37 6.75 -8.77 -8.61
C GLY A 37 5.45 -9.56 -8.70
N GLU A 38 5.32 -10.64 -7.92
CA GLU A 38 4.08 -11.41 -7.88
C GLU A 38 2.96 -10.67 -7.13
N ALA A 39 3.32 -9.90 -6.10
CA ALA A 39 2.36 -9.03 -5.43
C ALA A 39 1.71 -8.04 -6.41
N LEU A 40 2.52 -7.38 -7.25
CA LEU A 40 2.02 -6.45 -8.27
C LEU A 40 1.05 -7.13 -9.25
N ARG A 41 1.36 -8.33 -9.73
CA ARG A 41 0.47 -9.10 -10.61
C ARG A 41 -0.86 -9.43 -9.94
N CYS A 42 -0.82 -9.82 -8.66
CA CYS A 42 -2.01 -10.08 -7.89
C CYS A 42 -2.89 -8.83 -7.73
N PHE A 43 -2.29 -7.67 -7.46
CA PHE A 43 -3.05 -6.41 -7.36
C PHE A 43 -3.62 -5.95 -8.72
N GLN A 44 -2.87 -6.11 -9.81
CA GLN A 44 -3.39 -5.87 -11.17
C GLN A 44 -4.60 -6.75 -11.46
N ARG A 45 -4.53 -8.03 -11.10
CA ARG A 45 -5.64 -8.96 -11.26
C ARG A 45 -6.83 -8.60 -10.37
N ALA A 46 -6.61 -8.09 -9.16
CA ALA A 46 -7.69 -7.57 -8.33
C ALA A 46 -8.42 -6.40 -9.00
N VAL A 47 -7.70 -5.49 -9.68
CA VAL A 47 -8.29 -4.41 -10.48
C VAL A 47 -9.11 -4.95 -11.66
N GLU A 48 -8.62 -6.00 -12.35
CA GLU A 48 -9.38 -6.64 -13.44
C GLU A 48 -10.74 -7.17 -12.99
N TYR A 49 -10.85 -7.62 -11.72
CA TYR A 49 -12.10 -8.12 -11.14
C TYR A 49 -13.00 -7.03 -10.54
N ASP A 50 -12.42 -5.92 -10.06
CA ASP A 50 -13.16 -4.76 -9.57
C ASP A 50 -12.34 -3.48 -9.72
N VAL A 51 -12.64 -2.70 -10.75
CA VAL A 51 -12.01 -1.40 -11.00
C VAL A 51 -12.37 -0.34 -9.94
N GLN A 52 -13.36 -0.61 -9.08
CA GLN A 52 -13.74 0.21 -7.91
C GLN A 52 -13.07 -0.30 -6.62
N CYS A 53 -12.14 -1.26 -6.67
CA CYS A 53 -11.35 -1.66 -5.51
C CYS A 53 -10.17 -0.69 -5.32
N ALA A 54 -10.38 0.40 -4.57
CA ALA A 54 -9.34 1.40 -4.29
C ALA A 54 -8.06 0.79 -3.70
N MET A 55 -8.21 -0.23 -2.85
CA MET A 55 -7.09 -0.91 -2.20
C MET A 55 -6.24 -1.74 -3.17
N ALA A 56 -6.79 -2.19 -4.30
CA ALA A 56 -5.99 -2.88 -5.32
C ALA A 56 -4.96 -1.93 -5.95
N TYR A 57 -5.36 -0.71 -6.31
CA TYR A 57 -4.44 0.31 -6.80
C TYR A 57 -3.42 0.76 -5.73
N TRP A 58 -3.87 0.92 -4.48
CA TRP A 58 -2.95 1.13 -3.35
C TRP A 58 -1.90 0.01 -3.27
N GLY A 59 -2.32 -1.25 -3.42
CA GLY A 59 -1.45 -2.42 -3.41
C GLY A 59 -0.42 -2.38 -4.52
N MET A 60 -0.79 -1.94 -5.72
CA MET A 60 0.15 -1.74 -6.83
C MET A 60 1.26 -0.74 -6.45
N ALA A 61 0.90 0.43 -5.91
CA ALA A 61 1.87 1.42 -5.46
C ALA A 61 2.75 0.88 -4.33
N TYR A 62 2.16 0.15 -3.39
CA TYR A 62 2.87 -0.46 -2.26
C TYR A 62 3.89 -1.50 -2.72
N ALA A 63 3.56 -2.33 -3.71
CA ALA A 63 4.45 -3.34 -4.27
C ALA A 63 5.59 -2.74 -5.12
N ILE A 64 5.32 -1.66 -5.86
CA ILE A 64 6.29 -0.98 -6.74
C ILE A 64 7.31 -0.16 -5.93
N GLY A 65 6.88 0.43 -4.82
CA GLY A 65 7.70 1.28 -3.98
C GLY A 65 8.91 0.59 -3.34
N PRO A 66 9.75 1.38 -2.65
CA PRO A 66 10.90 0.85 -1.94
C PRO A 66 10.49 -0.17 -0.88
N ASN A 67 11.32 -1.17 -0.71
CA ASN A 67 11.10 -2.26 0.23
C ASN A 67 12.41 -2.61 0.95
N TYR A 68 12.35 -3.61 1.83
CA TYR A 68 13.52 -4.03 2.60
C TYR A 68 14.73 -4.42 1.73
N ASN A 69 14.47 -5.10 0.59
CA ASN A 69 15.52 -5.58 -0.31
C ASN A 69 16.07 -4.48 -1.23
N LYS A 70 15.23 -3.49 -1.55
CA LYS A 70 15.55 -2.34 -2.39
C LYS A 70 15.04 -1.04 -1.73
N PRO A 71 15.76 -0.51 -0.73
CA PRO A 71 15.46 0.80 -0.18
C PRO A 71 15.81 1.90 -1.19
N TRP A 72 15.27 3.12 -0.99
CA TRP A 72 15.44 4.24 -1.91
C TRP A 72 16.89 4.53 -2.32
N ILE A 73 17.83 4.39 -1.40
CA ILE A 73 19.27 4.61 -1.64
C ILE A 73 19.86 3.70 -2.73
N ARG A 74 19.16 2.62 -3.11
CA ARG A 74 19.58 1.69 -4.17
C ARG A 74 18.98 1.99 -5.55
N TYR A 75 18.15 3.02 -5.67
CA TYR A 75 17.57 3.42 -6.95
C TYR A 75 18.53 4.37 -7.66
N ASP A 76 18.80 4.12 -8.94
CA ASP A 76 19.38 5.14 -9.81
C ASP A 76 18.31 6.15 -10.22
N GLN A 77 18.72 7.19 -10.95
CA GLN A 77 17.82 8.28 -11.32
C GLN A 77 16.69 7.85 -12.25
N ALA A 78 16.93 6.89 -13.15
CA ALA A 78 15.92 6.42 -14.10
C ALA A 78 14.89 5.54 -13.39
N ASP A 79 15.37 4.60 -12.59
CA ASP A 79 14.57 3.68 -11.78
C ASP A 79 13.72 4.43 -10.75
N PHE A 80 14.28 5.46 -10.13
CA PHE A 80 13.54 6.34 -9.22
C PHE A 80 12.37 7.04 -9.91
N ARG A 81 12.64 7.72 -11.05
CA ARG A 81 11.59 8.46 -11.79
C ARG A 81 10.49 7.53 -12.27
N GLU A 82 10.85 6.37 -12.81
CA GLU A 82 9.89 5.37 -13.27
C GLU A 82 9.02 4.85 -12.12
N THR A 83 9.65 4.51 -11.00
CA THR A 83 8.98 4.01 -9.79
C THR A 83 8.00 5.05 -9.24
N VAL A 84 8.44 6.29 -9.05
CA VAL A 84 7.60 7.40 -8.56
C VAL A 84 6.44 7.64 -9.50
N SER A 85 6.68 7.72 -10.81
CA SER A 85 5.63 7.94 -11.81
C SER A 85 4.55 6.85 -11.76
N LYS A 86 4.95 5.56 -11.74
CA LYS A 86 4.01 4.43 -11.69
C LYS A 86 3.22 4.39 -10.38
N ALA A 87 3.90 4.60 -9.24
CA ALA A 87 3.24 4.59 -7.94
C ALA A 87 2.24 5.76 -7.81
N GLN A 88 2.60 6.96 -8.25
CA GLN A 88 1.71 8.12 -8.25
C GLN A 88 0.51 7.92 -9.16
N ALA A 89 0.69 7.32 -10.34
CA ALA A 89 -0.43 7.00 -11.24
C ALA A 89 -1.41 6.02 -10.58
N ALA A 90 -0.91 4.96 -9.93
CA ALA A 90 -1.75 4.02 -9.20
C ALA A 90 -2.49 4.71 -8.03
N LEU A 91 -1.82 5.57 -7.27
CA LEU A 91 -2.44 6.29 -6.16
C LEU A 91 -3.48 7.32 -6.63
N ALA A 92 -3.27 7.95 -7.79
CA ALA A 92 -4.27 8.81 -8.40
C ALA A 92 -5.54 8.04 -8.77
N LEU A 93 -5.40 6.82 -9.32
CA LEU A 93 -6.54 5.93 -9.57
C LEU A 93 -7.22 5.51 -8.27
N ALA A 94 -6.44 5.17 -7.22
CA ALA A 94 -6.97 4.82 -5.91
C ALA A 94 -7.84 5.94 -5.30
N ARG A 95 -7.40 7.21 -5.44
CA ARG A 95 -8.12 8.41 -4.99
C ARG A 95 -9.40 8.67 -5.78
N ALA A 96 -9.43 8.32 -7.06
CA ALA A 96 -10.57 8.55 -7.93
C ALA A 96 -11.75 7.61 -7.67
N VAL A 97 -11.50 6.46 -7.02
CA VAL A 97 -12.53 5.50 -6.64
C VAL A 97 -13.51 6.11 -5.63
N GLN A 98 -14.80 5.93 -5.91
CA GLN A 98 -15.89 6.44 -5.08
C GLN A 98 -16.18 5.48 -3.92
N ASN A 99 -16.79 6.00 -2.84
CA ASN A 99 -17.23 5.20 -1.69
C ASN A 99 -16.12 4.44 -0.94
N THR A 100 -14.85 4.79 -1.14
CA THR A 100 -13.72 4.24 -0.36
C THR A 100 -13.88 4.56 1.13
N LYS A 101 -13.71 3.55 2.00
CA LYS A 101 -13.88 3.71 3.45
C LYS A 101 -12.86 4.70 4.02
N PRO A 102 -13.17 5.41 5.12
CA PRO A 102 -12.24 6.38 5.72
C PRO A 102 -10.84 5.82 6.01
N ILE A 103 -10.75 4.60 6.55
CA ILE A 103 -9.46 3.95 6.83
C ILE A 103 -8.64 3.67 5.57
N GLU A 104 -9.29 3.32 4.46
CA GLU A 104 -8.63 3.04 3.19
C GLU A 104 -8.15 4.33 2.53
N LYS A 105 -8.96 5.40 2.59
CA LYS A 105 -8.53 6.74 2.18
C LYS A 105 -7.30 7.17 2.96
N ALA A 106 -7.28 7.00 4.28
CA ALA A 106 -6.13 7.34 5.10
C ALA A 106 -4.86 6.55 4.71
N LEU A 107 -4.99 5.26 4.37
CA LEU A 107 -3.87 4.45 3.88
C LEU A 107 -3.36 4.89 2.50
N ILE A 108 -4.26 5.34 1.61
CA ILE A 108 -3.92 5.88 0.29
C ILE A 108 -3.15 7.19 0.43
N GLU A 109 -3.63 8.09 1.30
CA GLU A 109 -2.92 9.36 1.54
C GLU A 109 -1.58 9.14 2.22
N ALA A 110 -1.53 8.29 3.26
CA ALA A 110 -0.26 7.96 3.92
C ALA A 110 0.76 7.40 2.92
N LEU A 111 0.37 6.43 2.09
CA LEU A 111 1.28 5.87 1.09
C LEU A 111 1.71 6.89 0.02
N SER A 112 0.87 7.87 -0.28
CA SER A 112 1.21 8.93 -1.24
C SER A 112 2.38 9.79 -0.77
N ASP A 113 2.48 10.06 0.53
CA ASP A 113 3.58 10.84 1.09
C ASP A 113 4.93 10.10 1.05
N ARG A 114 4.92 8.79 0.77
CA ARG A 114 6.12 8.00 0.51
C ARG A 114 6.77 8.32 -0.84
N PHE A 115 6.02 8.92 -1.77
CA PHE A 115 6.46 9.20 -3.13
C PHE A 115 6.50 10.71 -3.40
N PRO A 116 7.68 11.30 -3.62
CA PRO A 116 7.82 12.75 -3.75
C PRO A 116 7.14 13.30 -5.00
N HIS A 117 6.63 14.52 -4.87
CA HIS A 117 6.10 15.29 -6.00
C HIS A 117 7.25 16.01 -6.72
N GLY A 118 7.65 15.52 -7.90
CA GLY A 118 8.67 16.14 -8.76
C GLY A 118 9.64 15.13 -9.41
N GLU A 119 10.41 15.59 -10.39
CA GLU A 119 11.35 14.74 -11.14
C GLU A 119 12.72 14.58 -10.48
N ALA A 120 13.02 15.41 -9.48
CA ALA A 120 14.31 15.40 -8.81
C ALA A 120 14.39 14.27 -7.78
N THR A 121 15.37 13.38 -7.96
CA THR A 121 15.82 12.47 -6.89
C THR A 121 16.27 13.28 -5.69
N PRO A 122 15.69 13.08 -4.49
CA PRO A 122 16.16 13.73 -3.29
C PRO A 122 17.61 13.37 -2.98
N GLU A 123 18.36 14.35 -2.49
CA GLU A 123 19.72 14.12 -1.95
C GLU A 123 19.69 13.29 -0.65
N ASP A 124 18.55 13.33 0.06
CA ASP A 124 18.32 12.63 1.31
C ASP A 124 16.96 11.89 1.28
N PHE A 125 17.04 10.58 1.07
CA PHE A 125 15.86 9.71 1.03
C PHE A 125 15.23 9.44 2.41
N SER A 126 15.93 9.71 3.51
CA SER A 126 15.37 9.51 4.86
C SER A 126 14.13 10.36 5.10
N LYS A 127 14.03 11.51 4.43
CA LYS A 127 12.86 12.39 4.47
C LYS A 127 11.60 11.71 3.92
N LEU A 128 11.72 10.88 2.90
CA LEU A 128 10.59 10.16 2.31
C LEU A 128 10.07 9.07 3.26
N ASP A 129 10.99 8.30 3.85
CA ASP A 129 10.63 7.26 4.81
C ASP A 129 10.03 7.88 6.09
N ASN A 130 10.59 9.00 6.57
CA ASN A 130 10.07 9.72 7.72
C ASN A 130 8.68 10.34 7.48
N ALA A 131 8.43 10.89 6.28
CA ALA A 131 7.10 11.42 5.92
C ALA A 131 6.05 10.30 5.93
N TYR A 132 6.36 9.17 5.29
CA TYR A 132 5.49 7.99 5.31
C TYR A 132 5.23 7.47 6.74
N LEU A 133 6.28 7.38 7.56
CA LEU A 133 6.15 6.97 8.95
C LEU A 133 5.26 7.93 9.75
N PHE A 134 5.45 9.23 9.59
CA PHE A 134 4.67 10.25 10.27
C PHE A 134 3.18 10.16 9.93
N GLU A 135 2.83 10.02 8.64
CA GLU A 135 1.44 9.84 8.22
C GLU A 135 0.82 8.54 8.74
N CYS A 136 1.57 7.43 8.70
CA CYS A 136 1.12 6.16 9.27
C CYS A 136 0.81 6.26 10.78
N HIS A 137 1.41 7.23 11.49
CA HIS A 137 1.17 7.46 12.92
C HIS A 137 -0.06 8.33 13.22
N LYS A 138 -0.59 9.10 12.26
CA LYS A 138 -1.77 9.94 12.51
C LYS A 138 -3.03 9.13 12.88
N PRO A 139 -3.35 8.01 12.21
CA PRO A 139 -4.48 7.17 12.60
C PRO A 139 -4.31 6.54 13.98
N THR A 140 -3.09 6.08 14.34
CA THR A 140 -2.83 5.44 15.64
C THR A 140 -2.90 6.42 16.81
N LEU A 141 -2.47 7.68 16.61
CA LEU A 141 -2.65 8.73 17.60
C LEU A 141 -4.13 9.08 17.81
N ALA A 142 -4.92 9.18 16.74
CA ALA A 142 -6.36 9.42 16.84
C ALA A 142 -7.11 8.29 17.59
N TYR A 143 -6.70 7.03 17.38
CA TYR A 143 -7.20 5.88 18.15
C TYR A 143 -6.80 5.94 19.63
N ARG A 144 -5.56 6.36 19.95
CA ARG A 144 -5.08 6.49 21.33
C ARG A 144 -5.71 7.64 22.11
N THR A 145 -6.02 8.75 21.44
CA THR A 145 -6.63 9.92 22.09
C THR A 145 -8.16 9.83 22.18
N GLY A 146 -8.79 8.91 21.45
CA GLY A 146 -10.25 8.72 21.41
C GLY A 146 -10.77 7.48 22.14
N GLY A 147 -9.90 6.57 22.61
CA GLY A 147 -10.29 5.36 23.32
C GLY A 147 -9.65 5.29 24.71
N SER A 148 -10.45 5.50 25.76
CA SER A 148 -10.06 5.10 27.10
C SER A 148 -10.05 3.58 27.18
N SER A 149 -8.89 2.96 27.06
CA SER A 149 -8.68 1.58 27.49
C SER A 149 -7.53 1.56 28.48
N GLN A 150 -7.90 1.38 29.75
CA GLN A 150 -7.00 1.10 30.86
C GLN A 150 -6.13 -0.14 30.53
N PRO A 151 -4.86 -0.16 30.93
CA PRO A 151 -3.94 -1.24 30.61
C PRO A 151 -4.06 -2.37 31.64
N GLU A 152 -5.06 -3.24 31.50
CA GLU A 152 -5.13 -4.47 32.29
C GLU A 152 -5.34 -5.67 31.35
N ASP A 153 -4.52 -6.70 31.56
CA ASP A 153 -4.59 -8.07 31.02
C ASP A 153 -3.98 -8.36 29.64
N ILE A 154 -2.64 -8.44 29.61
CA ILE A 154 -1.95 -9.55 28.94
C ILE A 154 -0.97 -10.16 29.95
N LYS A 155 -1.37 -11.29 30.54
CA LYS A 155 -0.45 -12.29 31.13
C LYS A 155 -0.12 -13.33 30.08
#